data_AF-A0A6P4CG00-F1
#
_entry.id   AF-A0A6P4CG00-F1
#
_cell.length_a   1.000
_cell.length_b   1.000
_cell.length_c   1.000
_cell.angle_alpha   90.00
_cell.angle_beta   90.00
_cell.angle_gamma   90.00
#
_symmetry.space_group_name_H-M   'P 1'
#
loop_
_entity.id
_entity.type
_entity.pdbx_description
1 polymer ?
#
loop_
_entity_poly.entity_id
_entity_poly.type
_entity_poly.pdbx_seq_one_letter_code
_entity_poly.pdbx_strand_id
1 'polypeptide(L)'
;MMMMDSTTEASGSSLESLMSSFNARITHLQELVIARNMFPASSMADLSAVDAAVKAMELQVQAIKDRLREETQAIPKTKKLISASLKQQKKLQNMSLHAPSQLPDRVTVSDSNTSRCLSPEFSVQDPGLEALNLKVNEEPPPLPKEKKGRSSPPMWHVTASELDSLSSYMRGRLTLEKVNAAINDMASYAESNAQLIIAPKKKLAENLWEKALEIRDIATMEGVKGKHFFLEADIKGPSLKLDNTGKAILTVLRHLGRINETRVGHHRIIILQKPN
;
A
#
# COMPACT_ATOMS: atom_id res chain seq x y z
N MET A 1 -33.86 -62.35 68.90
CA MET A 1 -33.95 -62.90 67.53
C MET A 1 -34.00 -61.73 66.55
N MET A 2 -32.84 -61.11 66.28
CA MET A 2 -32.65 -60.02 65.32
C MET A 2 -31.23 -60.15 64.76
N MET A 3 -31.03 -61.07 63.82
CA MET A 3 -29.75 -61.29 63.12
C MET A 3 -30.03 -61.78 61.68
N MET A 4 -31.04 -61.23 61.00
CA MET A 4 -31.33 -61.59 59.60
C MET A 4 -31.52 -60.40 58.64
N ASP A 5 -31.58 -59.16 59.12
CA ASP A 5 -31.94 -58.00 58.29
C ASP A 5 -30.74 -57.20 57.75
N SER A 6 -29.55 -57.36 58.35
CA SER A 6 -28.35 -56.63 57.95
C SER A 6 -27.64 -57.22 56.72
N THR A 7 -27.83 -58.50 56.42
CA THR A 7 -27.20 -59.18 55.28
C THR A 7 -27.89 -58.92 53.94
N THR A 8 -29.20 -58.67 53.95
CA THR A 8 -30.00 -58.36 52.75
C THR A 8 -29.76 -56.95 52.25
N GLU A 9 -29.71 -55.96 53.14
CA GLU A 9 -29.39 -54.55 52.82
C GLU A 9 -27.93 -54.36 52.34
N ALA A 10 -26.98 -55.06 52.97
CA ALA A 10 -25.57 -55.05 52.53
C ALA A 10 -25.38 -55.70 51.15
N SER A 11 -26.17 -56.74 50.84
CA SER A 11 -26.14 -57.40 49.53
C SER A 11 -26.83 -56.54 48.44
N GLY A 12 -27.91 -55.84 48.79
CA GLY A 12 -28.61 -54.89 47.91
C GLY A 12 -27.73 -53.71 47.53
N SER A 13 -27.04 -53.10 48.50
CA SER A 13 -26.09 -52.00 48.24
C SER A 13 -24.87 -52.43 47.42
N SER A 14 -24.37 -53.67 47.60
CA SER A 14 -23.30 -54.25 46.78
C SER A 14 -23.74 -54.47 45.33
N LEU A 15 -24.96 -54.98 45.11
CA LEU A 15 -25.54 -55.16 43.78
C LEU A 15 -25.82 -53.83 43.08
N GLU A 16 -26.32 -52.82 43.81
CA GLU A 16 -26.58 -51.49 43.28
C GLU A 16 -25.28 -50.76 42.92
N SER A 17 -24.23 -50.91 43.74
CA SER A 17 -22.88 -50.44 43.41
C SER A 17 -22.33 -51.11 42.15
N LEU A 18 -22.53 -52.42 42.01
CA LEU A 18 -22.13 -53.17 40.82
C LEU A 18 -22.90 -52.69 39.58
N MET A 19 -24.23 -52.54 39.66
CA MET A 19 -25.05 -52.00 38.57
C MET A 19 -24.64 -50.59 38.19
N SER A 20 -24.37 -49.73 39.17
CA SER A 20 -23.86 -48.37 38.93
C SER A 20 -22.51 -48.40 38.23
N SER A 21 -21.60 -49.29 38.63
CA SER A 21 -20.30 -49.47 37.97
C SER A 21 -20.44 -49.96 36.53
N PHE A 22 -21.38 -50.88 36.26
CA PHE A 22 -21.68 -51.37 34.92
C PHE A 22 -22.28 -50.26 34.06
N ASN A 23 -23.25 -49.52 34.59
CA ASN A 23 -23.86 -48.40 33.89
C ASN A 23 -22.82 -47.31 33.58
N ALA A 24 -21.95 -46.96 34.53
CA ALA A 24 -20.85 -46.03 34.31
C ALA A 24 -19.91 -46.53 33.19
N ARG A 25 -19.62 -47.82 33.16
CA ARG A 25 -18.77 -48.42 32.12
C ARG A 25 -19.46 -48.48 30.76
N ILE A 26 -20.78 -48.66 30.73
CA ILE A 26 -21.61 -48.58 29.52
C ILE A 26 -21.61 -47.14 28.99
N THR A 27 -21.84 -46.14 29.85
CA THR A 27 -21.79 -44.73 29.47
C THR A 27 -20.41 -44.35 28.93
N HIS A 28 -19.34 -44.77 29.61
CA HIS A 28 -17.99 -44.54 29.12
C HIS A 28 -17.71 -45.22 27.77
N LEU A 29 -18.20 -46.45 27.57
CA LEU A 29 -18.13 -47.12 26.27
C LEU A 29 -18.93 -46.38 25.18
N GLN A 30 -20.11 -45.86 25.51
CA GLN A 30 -20.91 -45.07 24.58
C GLN A 30 -20.17 -43.78 24.19
N GLU A 31 -19.57 -43.08 25.15
CA GLU A 31 -18.74 -41.90 24.89
C GLU A 31 -17.55 -42.22 23.99
N LEU A 32 -16.83 -43.32 24.24
CA LEU A 32 -15.72 -43.77 23.41
C LEU A 32 -16.15 -44.16 21.99
N VAL A 33 -17.30 -44.81 21.84
CA VAL A 33 -17.87 -45.16 20.53
C VAL A 33 -18.31 -43.91 19.77
N ILE A 34 -18.93 -42.94 20.45
CA ILE A 34 -19.26 -41.63 19.86
C ILE A 34 -17.97 -40.94 19.43
N ALA A 35 -16.95 -40.84 20.29
CA ALA A 35 -15.66 -40.23 19.95
C ALA A 35 -14.99 -40.90 18.75
N ARG A 36 -15.02 -42.23 18.68
CA ARG A 36 -14.51 -43.01 17.53
C ARG A 36 -15.30 -42.74 16.25
N ASN A 37 -16.62 -42.61 16.33
CA ASN A 37 -17.49 -42.42 15.17
C ASN A 37 -17.57 -40.95 14.72
N MET A 38 -17.33 -39.99 15.63
CA MET A 38 -17.25 -38.56 15.33
C MET A 38 -16.06 -38.22 14.43
N PHE A 39 -14.99 -39.02 14.50
CA PHE A 39 -13.77 -38.80 13.74
C PHE A 39 -13.29 -40.10 13.05
N PRO A 40 -13.77 -40.43 11.84
CA PRO A 40 -13.15 -41.49 11.03
C PRO A 40 -11.65 -41.18 10.84
N ALA A 41 -10.80 -42.19 10.63
CA ALA A 41 -9.35 -41.98 10.49
C ALA A 41 -8.97 -40.92 9.41
N SER A 42 -9.86 -40.65 8.46
CA SER A 42 -9.75 -39.58 7.47
C SER A 42 -9.89 -38.16 8.04
N SER A 43 -10.62 -37.93 9.13
CA SER A 43 -10.85 -36.59 9.71
C SER A 43 -9.70 -36.12 10.61
N MET A 44 -8.75 -37.00 10.97
CA MET A 44 -7.56 -36.59 11.73
C MET A 44 -6.69 -35.62 10.92
N ALA A 45 -6.62 -35.80 9.60
CA ALA A 45 -5.91 -34.87 8.71
C ALA A 45 -6.58 -33.49 8.70
N ASP A 46 -7.92 -33.45 8.62
CA ASP A 46 -8.69 -32.20 8.63
C ASP A 46 -8.55 -31.47 9.98
N LEU A 47 -8.63 -32.18 11.10
CA LEU A 47 -8.40 -31.59 12.43
C LEU A 47 -6.98 -31.05 12.59
N SER A 48 -5.97 -31.77 12.08
CA SER A 48 -4.59 -31.29 12.09
C SER A 48 -4.41 -30.06 11.20
N ALA A 49 -5.13 -29.98 10.08
CA ALA A 49 -5.12 -28.81 9.21
C ALA A 49 -5.78 -27.61 9.90
N VAL A 50 -6.88 -27.82 10.62
CA VAL A 50 -7.54 -26.79 11.43
C VAL A 50 -6.62 -26.32 12.56
N ASP A 51 -5.98 -27.21 13.30
CA ASP A 51 -5.02 -26.85 14.36
C ASP A 51 -3.85 -26.02 13.80
N ALA A 52 -3.29 -26.43 12.66
CA ALA A 52 -2.24 -25.68 11.99
C ALA A 52 -2.71 -24.28 11.55
N ALA A 53 -3.93 -24.18 11.02
CA ALA A 53 -4.53 -22.91 10.62
C ALA A 53 -4.75 -21.99 11.83
N VAL A 54 -5.26 -22.52 12.95
CA VAL A 54 -5.46 -21.76 14.19
C VAL A 54 -4.13 -21.26 14.74
N LYS A 55 -3.10 -22.12 14.82
CA LYS A 55 -1.75 -21.70 15.24
C LYS A 55 -1.16 -20.62 14.34
N ALA A 56 -1.36 -20.73 13.02
CA ALA A 56 -0.92 -19.71 12.09
C ALA A 56 -1.63 -18.36 12.35
N MET A 57 -2.94 -18.36 12.58
CA MET A 57 -3.69 -17.16 12.93
C MET A 57 -3.22 -16.57 14.28
N GLU A 58 -2.98 -17.39 15.29
CA GLU A 58 -2.47 -16.94 16.59
C GLU A 58 -1.13 -16.22 16.45
N LEU A 59 -0.20 -16.76 15.65
CA LEU A 59 1.08 -16.12 15.35
C LEU A 59 0.90 -14.79 14.62
N GLN A 60 -0.03 -14.70 13.66
CA GLN A 60 -0.33 -13.46 12.96
C GLN A 60 -0.90 -12.39 13.90
N VAL A 61 -1.84 -12.77 14.77
CA VAL A 61 -2.42 -11.86 15.77
C VAL A 61 -1.35 -11.36 16.74
N GLN A 62 -0.43 -12.23 17.14
CA GLN A 62 0.69 -11.84 18.00
C GLN A 62 1.62 -10.83 17.29
N ALA A 63 1.95 -11.05 16.01
CA ALA A 63 2.74 -10.11 15.23
C ALA A 63 2.06 -8.74 15.09
N ILE A 64 0.75 -8.71 14.86
CA ILE A 64 -0.04 -7.46 14.80
C ILE A 64 0.02 -6.73 16.14
N LYS A 65 -0.15 -7.46 17.26
CA LYS A 65 -0.09 -6.90 18.61
C LYS A 65 1.26 -6.26 18.92
N ASP A 66 2.35 -6.88 18.46
CA ASP A 66 3.70 -6.33 18.65
C ASP A 66 3.92 -5.09 17.80
N ARG A 67 3.48 -5.07 16.53
CA ARG A 67 3.52 -3.86 15.69
C ARG A 67 2.72 -2.70 16.28
N LEU A 68 1.52 -2.96 16.78
CA LEU A 68 0.69 -1.95 17.45
C LEU A 68 1.37 -1.36 18.69
N ARG A 69 2.11 -2.19 19.44
CA ARG A 69 2.88 -1.75 20.60
C ARG A 69 4.00 -0.82 20.20
N GLU A 70 4.75 -1.16 19.16
CA GLU A 70 5.83 -0.34 18.60
C GLU A 70 5.31 1.02 18.13
N GLU A 71 4.20 1.03 17.36
CA GLU A 71 3.56 2.26 16.91
C GLU A 71 3.09 3.12 18.09
N THR A 72 2.45 2.50 19.09
CA THR A 72 1.99 3.19 20.31
C THR A 72 3.16 3.87 21.04
N GLN A 73 4.33 3.22 21.11
CA GLN A 73 5.54 3.78 21.70
C GLN A 73 6.21 4.84 20.82
N ALA A 74 6.02 4.79 19.50
CA ALA A 74 6.56 5.78 18.56
C ALA A 74 5.78 7.11 18.58
N ILE A 75 4.44 7.06 18.72
CA ILE A 75 3.56 8.25 18.78
C ILE A 75 4.08 9.36 19.72
N PRO A 76 4.43 9.10 21.00
CA PRO A 76 4.90 10.17 21.90
C PRO A 76 6.25 10.75 21.45
N LYS A 77 7.12 9.95 20.83
CA LYS A 77 8.41 10.43 20.29
C LYS A 77 8.16 11.43 19.17
N THR A 78 7.26 11.09 18.25
CA THR A 78 6.86 11.99 17.14
C THR A 78 6.18 13.26 17.67
N LYS A 79 5.31 13.16 18.69
CA LYS A 79 4.70 14.34 19.32
C LYS A 79 5.74 15.29 19.93
N LYS A 80 6.76 14.75 20.61
CA LYS A 80 7.87 15.55 21.16
C LYS A 80 8.69 16.22 20.05
N LEU A 81 8.91 15.54 18.93
CA LEU A 81 9.61 16.11 17.79
C LEU A 81 8.82 17.27 17.16
N ILE A 82 7.51 17.11 16.99
CA ILE A 82 6.62 18.17 16.46
C ILE A 82 6.65 19.40 17.38
N SER A 83 6.56 19.22 18.70
CA SER A 83 6.58 20.35 19.64
C SER A 83 7.93 21.08 19.65
N ALA A 84 9.04 20.35 19.55
CA ALA A 84 10.38 20.93 19.40
C ALA A 84 10.50 21.73 18.10
N SER A 85 10.03 21.18 16.97
CA SER A 85 10.01 21.85 15.67
C SER A 85 9.17 23.13 15.69
N LEU A 86 7.99 23.09 16.31
CA LEU A 86 7.11 24.25 16.43
C LEU A 86 7.77 25.38 17.26
N LYS A 87 8.48 25.01 18.33
CA LYS A 87 9.25 25.97 19.13
C LYS A 87 10.36 26.63 18.32
N GLN A 88 11.08 25.86 17.50
CA GLN A 88 12.10 26.38 16.61
C GLN A 88 11.51 27.30 15.54
N GLN A 89 10.39 26.92 14.93
CA GLN A 89 9.68 27.75 13.96
C GLN A 89 9.28 29.09 14.56
N LYS A 90 8.70 29.10 15.76
CA LYS A 90 8.33 30.34 16.46
C LYS A 90 9.56 31.22 16.75
N LYS A 91 10.68 30.61 17.13
CA LYS A 91 11.95 31.34 17.34
C LYS A 91 12.43 32.00 16.05
N LEU A 92 12.42 31.27 14.93
CA LEU A 92 12.83 31.79 13.63
C LEU A 92 11.90 32.89 13.12
N GLN A 93 10.59 32.74 13.30
CA GLN A 93 9.62 33.81 13.00
C GLN A 93 9.90 35.05 13.82
N ASN A 94 10.13 34.92 15.12
CA ASN A 94 10.51 36.04 15.98
C ASN A 94 11.82 36.70 15.51
N MET A 95 12.84 35.91 15.18
CA MET A 95 14.10 36.45 14.65
C MET A 95 13.90 37.18 13.32
N SER A 96 13.06 36.65 12.44
CA SER A 96 12.71 37.29 11.17
C SER A 96 11.98 38.63 11.36
N LEU A 97 11.13 38.74 12.39
CA LEU A 97 10.40 39.96 12.70
C LEU A 97 11.28 41.04 13.34
N HIS A 98 12.35 40.64 14.02
CA HIS A 98 13.27 41.54 14.73
C HIS A 98 14.66 41.60 14.09
N ALA A 99 14.78 41.15 12.84
CA ALA A 99 16.03 41.21 12.11
C ALA A 99 16.34 42.70 11.81
N PRO A 100 17.45 43.25 12.32
CA PRO A 100 17.81 44.63 12.03
C PRO A 100 18.11 44.78 10.54
N SER A 101 17.57 45.84 9.92
CA SER A 101 17.69 46.16 8.49
C SER A 101 19.09 46.66 8.07
N GLN A 102 20.10 46.51 8.93
CA GLN A 102 21.47 46.96 8.70
C GLN A 102 22.45 45.82 8.97
N LEU A 103 22.52 44.87 8.03
CA LEU A 103 23.78 44.21 7.76
C LEU A 103 24.47 45.05 6.67
N PRO A 104 25.72 45.52 6.88
CA PRO A 104 26.45 46.24 5.85
C PRO A 104 26.57 45.35 4.62
N ASP A 105 25.90 45.79 3.56
CA ASP A 105 26.08 45.27 2.21
C ASP A 105 27.54 45.55 1.83
N ARG A 106 28.38 44.52 1.86
CA ARG A 106 29.77 44.61 1.42
C ARG A 106 29.77 44.64 -0.11
N VAL A 107 29.31 45.76 -0.67
CA VAL A 107 29.56 46.16 -2.05
C VAL A 107 30.96 46.72 -2.08
N THR A 108 31.89 46.17 -2.86
CA THR A 108 32.29 46.67 -4.19
C THR A 108 33.59 45.89 -4.51
N VAL A 109 33.93 45.40 -5.71
CA VAL A 109 33.79 45.92 -7.08
C VAL A 109 33.91 44.76 -8.11
N SER A 110 32.98 44.74 -9.08
CA SER A 110 33.08 44.51 -10.56
C SER A 110 33.79 43.24 -11.11
N ASP A 111 33.25 42.47 -12.07
CA ASP A 111 32.57 42.91 -13.31
C ASP A 111 31.22 42.25 -13.64
N SER A 112 30.41 43.06 -14.34
CA SER A 112 28.96 43.02 -14.51
C SER A 112 28.48 42.48 -15.86
N ASN A 113 27.22 42.04 -15.93
CA ASN A 113 26.19 42.27 -16.98
C ASN A 113 25.26 41.04 -17.12
N THR A 114 23.91 41.07 -17.13
CA THR A 114 22.90 42.14 -17.21
C THR A 114 21.51 41.58 -16.86
N SER A 115 20.79 42.27 -15.96
CA SER A 115 19.33 42.52 -15.86
C SER A 115 18.33 41.33 -15.84
N ARG A 116 17.27 41.31 -15.02
CA ARG A 116 16.44 42.45 -14.61
C ARG A 116 15.59 42.07 -13.39
N CYS A 117 15.65 42.96 -12.40
CA CYS A 117 14.77 43.11 -11.27
C CYS A 117 13.33 43.48 -11.73
N LEU A 118 12.33 43.32 -10.87
CA LEU A 118 11.37 44.36 -10.45
C LEU A 118 10.11 43.72 -9.80
N SER A 119 9.90 44.01 -8.52
CA SER A 119 8.57 44.13 -7.93
C SER A 119 7.80 45.31 -8.55
N PRO A 120 6.47 45.34 -8.43
CA PRO A 120 5.84 46.43 -7.66
C PRO A 120 4.83 45.86 -6.65
N GLU A 121 4.92 46.25 -5.38
CA GLU A 121 4.26 47.40 -4.75
C GLU A 121 2.84 47.12 -4.23
N PHE A 122 2.68 47.61 -3.00
CA PHE A 122 1.51 47.76 -2.14
C PHE A 122 0.18 48.03 -2.86
N SER A 123 -0.90 47.45 -2.33
CA SER A 123 -1.89 48.25 -1.58
C SER A 123 -2.92 47.35 -0.90
N VAL A 124 -3.09 47.59 0.40
CA VAL A 124 -4.26 47.19 1.19
C VAL A 124 -5.49 47.91 0.62
N GLN A 125 -6.59 47.18 0.42
CA GLN A 125 -7.96 47.57 0.81
C GLN A 125 -9.00 46.54 0.29
N ASP A 126 -9.64 45.86 1.23
CA ASP A 126 -11.02 45.35 1.16
C ASP A 126 -11.85 46.39 1.95
N PRO A 127 -13.10 46.79 1.60
CA PRO A 127 -14.28 45.89 1.58
C PRO A 127 -15.40 46.24 0.56
N GLY A 128 -16.31 45.31 0.27
CA GLY A 128 -17.60 45.67 -0.34
C GLY A 128 -18.43 44.55 -0.95
N LEU A 129 -19.44 44.11 -0.21
CA LEU A 129 -20.46 43.10 -0.50
C LEU A 129 -21.55 43.57 -1.51
N GLU A 130 -22.21 42.58 -2.15
CA GLU A 130 -23.60 42.55 -2.69
C GLU A 130 -23.86 42.57 -4.23
N ALA A 131 -24.38 41.41 -4.68
CA ALA A 131 -25.59 41.19 -5.50
C ALA A 131 -25.60 41.32 -7.05
N LEU A 132 -25.58 40.14 -7.69
CA LEU A 132 -26.55 39.58 -8.66
C LEU A 132 -27.08 40.45 -9.84
N ASN A 133 -26.75 40.07 -11.09
CA ASN A 133 -27.73 39.45 -12.03
C ASN A 133 -27.14 38.90 -13.34
N LEU A 134 -27.83 37.87 -13.84
CA LEU A 134 -27.60 37.06 -15.04
C LEU A 134 -27.60 37.84 -16.37
N LYS A 135 -26.75 37.43 -17.33
CA LYS A 135 -27.15 36.76 -18.60
C LYS A 135 -25.96 36.35 -19.47
N VAL A 136 -25.85 35.03 -19.66
CA VAL A 136 -25.57 34.26 -20.89
C VAL A 136 -24.93 35.00 -22.07
N ASN A 137 -23.70 34.62 -22.45
CA ASN A 137 -23.46 34.01 -23.77
C ASN A 137 -22.10 33.30 -23.89
N GLU A 138 -22.14 32.20 -24.65
CA GLU A 138 -21.14 31.32 -25.28
C GLU A 138 -19.61 31.46 -25.05
N GLU A 139 -19.03 30.26 -24.90
CA GLU A 139 -17.66 29.73 -24.77
C GLU A 139 -16.60 30.19 -25.84
N PRO A 140 -15.29 29.85 -25.71
CA PRO A 140 -14.27 30.28 -24.74
C PRO A 140 -13.06 30.98 -25.41
N PRO A 141 -12.30 31.82 -24.68
CA PRO A 141 -10.87 31.54 -24.47
C PRO A 141 -10.39 32.05 -23.09
N PRO A 142 -9.09 31.96 -22.70
CA PRO A 142 -8.10 30.89 -22.67
C PRO A 142 -7.73 30.48 -21.20
N LEU A 143 -6.90 29.45 -21.07
CA LEU A 143 -6.28 28.87 -19.85
C LEU A 143 -6.06 29.81 -18.63
N PRO A 144 -6.17 29.27 -17.39
CA PRO A 144 -5.23 29.68 -16.33
C PRO A 144 -4.72 28.54 -15.42
N LYS A 145 -3.39 28.38 -15.42
CA LYS A 145 -2.42 28.17 -14.32
C LYS A 145 -2.70 27.12 -13.21
N GLU A 146 -1.84 26.10 -13.23
CA GLU A 146 -1.10 25.45 -12.14
C GLU A 146 -1.79 25.17 -10.79
N LYS A 147 -2.08 23.88 -10.56
CA LYS A 147 -1.78 23.20 -9.29
C LYS A 147 -0.86 22.03 -9.60
N LYS A 148 0.23 21.92 -8.83
CA LYS A 148 1.29 20.90 -8.90
C LYS A 148 0.75 19.51 -8.53
N GLY A 149 -0.19 19.00 -9.30
CA GLY A 149 -0.58 17.60 -9.33
C GLY A 149 0.50 16.84 -10.08
N ARG A 150 0.90 15.68 -9.54
CA ARG A 150 1.77 14.71 -10.23
C ARG A 150 1.36 14.65 -11.71
N SER A 151 2.24 15.11 -12.59
CA SER A 151 2.03 15.05 -14.04
C SER A 151 1.74 13.60 -14.44
N SER A 152 0.85 13.40 -15.41
CA SER A 152 0.57 12.08 -15.97
C SER A 152 1.86 11.30 -16.25
N PRO A 153 1.87 9.96 -16.12
CA PRO A 153 3.07 9.17 -16.36
C PRO A 153 3.58 9.47 -17.78
N PRO A 154 4.83 9.92 -17.93
CA PRO A 154 5.33 10.26 -19.26
C PRO A 154 5.43 8.99 -20.12
N MET A 155 4.88 9.06 -21.33
CA MET A 155 4.96 7.98 -22.31
C MET A 155 6.26 8.13 -23.09
N TRP A 156 7.36 7.58 -22.56
CA TRP A 156 8.66 7.60 -23.25
C TRP A 156 8.73 6.56 -24.35
N HIS A 157 7.99 6.79 -25.44
CA HIS A 157 7.98 5.93 -26.62
C HIS A 157 9.40 5.70 -27.14
N VAL A 158 9.58 4.53 -27.74
CA VAL A 158 10.81 4.10 -28.39
C VAL A 158 10.70 4.48 -29.86
N THR A 159 11.80 4.96 -30.43
CA THR A 159 11.95 5.26 -31.85
C THR A 159 12.48 4.05 -32.62
N ALA A 160 12.26 4.01 -33.94
CA ALA A 160 12.76 2.92 -34.79
C ALA A 160 14.29 2.76 -34.68
N SER A 161 15.02 3.88 -34.66
CA SER A 161 16.48 3.89 -34.52
C SER A 161 16.95 3.33 -33.18
N GLU A 162 16.28 3.65 -32.07
CA GLU A 162 16.59 3.07 -30.76
C GLU A 162 16.34 1.56 -30.75
N LEU A 163 15.24 1.10 -31.35
CA LEU A 163 14.92 -0.33 -31.43
C LEU A 163 15.90 -1.10 -32.32
N ASP A 164 16.34 -0.50 -33.43
CA ASP A 164 17.30 -1.10 -34.37
C ASP A 164 18.74 -1.04 -33.88
N SER A 165 19.05 -0.16 -32.93
CA SER A 165 20.36 -0.13 -32.25
C SER A 165 20.59 -1.33 -31.33
N LEU A 166 19.52 -2.03 -30.92
CA LEU A 166 19.61 -3.21 -30.07
C LEU A 166 20.15 -4.40 -30.86
N SER A 167 20.86 -5.29 -30.16
CA SER A 167 21.27 -6.57 -30.77
C SER A 167 20.06 -7.34 -31.30
N SER A 168 20.23 -8.01 -32.44
CA SER A 168 19.17 -8.81 -33.08
C SER A 168 18.57 -9.86 -32.15
N TYR A 169 19.40 -10.40 -31.24
CA TYR A 169 18.99 -11.31 -30.18
C TYR A 169 18.01 -10.69 -29.18
N MET A 170 18.21 -9.43 -28.77
CA MET A 170 17.31 -8.73 -27.85
C MET A 170 16.03 -8.26 -28.53
N ARG A 171 16.12 -7.77 -29.77
CA ARG A 171 14.95 -7.35 -30.55
C ARG A 171 14.05 -8.54 -30.86
N GLY A 172 14.65 -9.69 -31.19
CA GLY A 172 13.92 -10.90 -31.58
C GLY A 172 12.93 -10.61 -32.70
N ARG A 173 11.64 -10.93 -32.47
CA ARG A 173 10.52 -10.67 -33.40
C ARG A 173 9.65 -9.48 -32.98
N LEU A 174 10.16 -8.59 -32.12
CA LEU A 174 9.42 -7.42 -31.64
C LEU A 174 9.37 -6.33 -32.70
N THR A 175 8.17 -5.79 -32.91
CA THR A 175 7.94 -4.63 -33.77
C THR A 175 7.81 -3.38 -32.90
N LEU A 176 8.16 -2.22 -33.48
CA LEU A 176 8.06 -0.92 -32.81
C LEU A 176 6.66 -0.66 -32.25
N GLU A 177 5.64 -0.99 -33.03
CA GLU A 177 4.23 -0.85 -32.66
C GLU A 177 3.90 -1.64 -31.39
N LYS A 178 4.37 -2.89 -31.27
CA LYS A 178 4.12 -3.72 -30.08
C LYS A 178 4.80 -3.15 -28.84
N VAL A 179 6.03 -2.65 -28.98
CA VAL A 179 6.77 -2.02 -27.88
C VAL A 179 6.07 -0.75 -27.43
N ASN A 180 5.69 0.14 -28.35
CA ASN A 180 5.02 1.39 -28.02
C ASN A 180 3.59 1.20 -27.50
N ALA A 181 2.85 0.21 -28.01
CA ALA A 181 1.55 -0.18 -27.46
C ALA A 181 1.68 -0.68 -26.01
N ALA A 182 2.70 -1.48 -25.71
CA ALA A 182 2.97 -1.91 -24.33
C ALA A 182 3.34 -0.72 -23.41
N ILE A 183 4.07 0.28 -23.89
CA ILE A 183 4.36 1.51 -23.12
C ILE A 183 3.07 2.25 -22.76
N ASN A 184 2.09 2.31 -23.68
CA ASN A 184 0.80 2.93 -23.40
C ASN A 184 0.04 2.18 -22.31
N ASP A 185 -0.01 0.84 -22.39
CA ASP A 185 -0.62 -0.01 -21.34
C ASP A 185 0.07 0.26 -19.98
N MET A 186 1.41 0.31 -19.95
CA MET A 186 2.20 0.56 -18.73
C MET A 186 1.94 1.94 -18.12
N ALA A 187 1.83 2.98 -18.96
CA ALA A 187 1.47 4.32 -18.52
C ALA A 187 0.08 4.34 -17.88
N SER A 188 -0.89 3.63 -18.46
CA SER A 188 -2.25 3.51 -17.90
C SER A 188 -2.27 2.82 -16.53
N TYR A 189 -1.47 1.77 -16.33
CA TYR A 189 -1.36 1.10 -15.03
C TYR A 189 -0.73 2.00 -13.97
N ALA A 190 0.36 2.69 -14.34
CA ALA A 190 1.03 3.59 -13.43
C ALA A 190 0.16 4.81 -13.07
N GLU A 191 -0.66 5.29 -14.01
CA GLU A 191 -1.63 6.36 -13.76
C GLU A 191 -2.73 5.87 -12.81
N SER A 192 -3.31 4.70 -13.08
CA SER A 192 -4.35 4.10 -12.23
C SER A 192 -3.86 3.95 -10.80
N ASN A 193 -2.63 3.46 -10.60
CA ASN A 193 -2.04 3.33 -9.27
C ASN A 193 -1.71 4.68 -8.64
N ALA A 194 -1.24 5.67 -9.41
CA ALA A 194 -1.05 7.03 -8.92
C ALA A 194 -2.36 7.65 -8.43
N GLN A 195 -3.47 7.39 -9.12
CA GLN A 195 -4.80 7.83 -8.68
C GLN A 195 -5.23 7.12 -7.39
N LEU A 196 -4.98 5.81 -7.25
CA LEU A 196 -5.28 5.07 -6.01
C LEU A 196 -4.50 5.60 -4.80
N ILE A 197 -3.25 6.07 -5.00
CA ILE A 197 -2.46 6.68 -3.93
C ILE A 197 -3.10 7.98 -3.43
N ILE A 198 -3.67 8.78 -4.34
CA ILE A 198 -4.26 10.11 -4.06
C ILE A 198 -5.73 9.99 -3.61
N ALA A 199 -6.45 8.97 -4.08
CA ALA A 199 -7.89 8.83 -3.91
C ALA A 199 -8.31 8.70 -2.42
N PRO A 200 -9.32 9.47 -1.98
CA PRO A 200 -9.85 9.37 -0.62
C PRO A 200 -10.78 8.16 -0.46
N LYS A 201 -10.85 7.60 0.77
CA LYS A 201 -11.64 6.40 1.13
C LYS A 201 -13.09 6.43 0.65
N LYS A 202 -13.72 7.61 0.62
CA LYS A 202 -15.12 7.80 0.23
C LYS A 202 -15.43 7.50 -1.24
N LYS A 203 -14.41 7.41 -2.11
CA LYS A 203 -14.57 7.23 -3.56
C LYS A 203 -14.18 5.84 -4.06
N LEU A 204 -13.78 4.92 -3.16
CA LEU A 204 -13.24 3.62 -3.53
C LEU A 204 -14.15 2.51 -3.00
N ALA A 205 -14.40 1.50 -3.84
CA ALA A 205 -15.02 0.25 -3.42
C ALA A 205 -14.09 -0.52 -2.45
N GLU A 206 -14.64 -1.38 -1.60
CA GLU A 206 -13.92 -2.10 -0.54
C GLU A 206 -12.66 -2.83 -1.07
N ASN A 207 -12.80 -3.55 -2.19
CA ASN A 207 -11.72 -4.28 -2.87
C ASN A 207 -10.65 -3.35 -3.48
N LEU A 208 -11.01 -2.15 -3.93
CA LEU A 208 -10.07 -1.14 -4.41
C LEU A 208 -9.38 -0.42 -3.25
N TRP A 209 -10.03 -0.34 -2.09
CA TRP A 209 -9.48 0.29 -0.90
C TRP A 209 -8.35 -0.51 -0.28
N GLU A 210 -8.51 -1.84 -0.16
CA GLU A 210 -7.42 -2.74 0.29
C GLU A 210 -6.21 -2.62 -0.63
N LYS A 211 -6.42 -2.70 -1.95
CA LYS A 211 -5.38 -2.50 -2.95
C LYS A 211 -4.74 -1.10 -2.86
N ALA A 212 -5.53 -0.06 -2.60
CA ALA A 212 -5.00 1.30 -2.45
C ALA A 212 -4.14 1.45 -1.19
N LEU A 213 -4.46 0.76 -0.08
CA LEU A 213 -3.62 0.73 1.12
C LEU A 213 -2.28 0.05 0.84
N GLU A 214 -2.30 -1.11 0.19
CA GLU A 214 -1.09 -1.84 -0.19
C GLU A 214 -0.18 -1.01 -1.11
N ILE A 215 -0.75 -0.40 -2.16
CA ILE A 215 0.00 0.49 -3.06
C ILE A 215 0.54 1.71 -2.31
N ARG A 216 -0.21 2.25 -1.33
CA ARG A 216 0.24 3.41 -0.54
C ARG A 216 1.42 3.05 0.35
N ASP A 217 1.41 1.89 1.00
CA ASP A 217 2.53 1.38 1.80
C ASP A 217 3.77 1.20 0.91
N ILE A 218 3.61 0.57 -0.26
CA ILE A 218 4.69 0.43 -1.25
C ILE A 218 5.22 1.81 -1.69
N ALA A 219 4.33 2.79 -1.92
CA ALA A 219 4.71 4.13 -2.34
C ALA A 219 5.47 4.93 -1.26
N THR A 220 5.41 4.52 0.02
CA THR A 220 6.21 5.13 1.09
C THR A 220 7.65 4.63 1.12
N MET A 221 7.94 3.49 0.47
CA MET A 221 9.26 2.88 0.49
C MET A 221 10.31 3.70 -0.27
N GLU A 222 11.52 3.69 0.27
CA GLU A 222 12.67 4.36 -0.31
C GLU A 222 13.00 3.73 -1.68
N GLY A 223 13.14 4.57 -2.71
CA GLY A 223 13.37 4.14 -4.10
C GLY A 223 12.12 4.14 -5.00
N VAL A 224 10.93 3.93 -4.45
CA VAL A 224 9.62 3.99 -5.17
C VAL A 224 8.90 5.32 -4.92
N LYS A 225 9.15 5.94 -3.75
CA LYS A 225 8.57 7.24 -3.37
C LYS A 225 8.75 8.30 -4.45
N GLY A 226 7.66 8.96 -4.80
CA GLY A 226 7.64 10.05 -5.78
C GLY A 226 7.60 9.61 -7.25
N LYS A 227 7.82 8.32 -7.56
CA LYS A 227 7.85 7.81 -8.93
C LYS A 227 6.51 7.22 -9.37
N HIS A 228 6.35 7.01 -10.68
CA HIS A 228 5.24 6.28 -11.28
C HIS A 228 5.62 4.81 -11.38
N PHE A 229 4.77 3.93 -10.85
CA PHE A 229 5.05 2.49 -10.79
C PHE A 229 3.76 1.69 -10.92
N PHE A 230 3.91 0.43 -11.31
CA PHE A 230 2.85 -0.56 -11.30
C PHE A 230 3.39 -1.92 -10.86
N LEU A 231 2.50 -2.77 -10.37
CA LEU A 231 2.86 -4.11 -9.91
C LEU A 231 2.75 -5.09 -11.06
N GLU A 232 3.49 -6.19 -10.98
CA GLU A 232 3.35 -7.31 -11.93
C GLU A 232 1.90 -7.83 -12.02
N ALA A 233 1.16 -7.79 -10.90
CA ALA A 233 -0.25 -8.18 -10.83
C ALA A 233 -1.21 -7.22 -11.59
N ASP A 234 -0.76 -6.01 -11.92
CA ASP A 234 -1.55 -5.03 -12.69
C ASP A 234 -1.49 -5.29 -14.20
N ILE A 235 -0.54 -6.12 -14.65
CA ILE A 235 -0.35 -6.44 -16.07
C ILE A 235 -1.47 -7.35 -16.55
N LYS A 236 -2.51 -6.75 -17.14
CA LYS A 236 -3.70 -7.45 -17.67
C LYS A 236 -4.07 -7.00 -19.08
N GLY A 237 -3.16 -6.31 -19.76
CA GLY A 237 -3.44 -5.58 -21.00
C GLY A 237 -3.50 -6.46 -22.24
N PRO A 238 -4.09 -5.93 -23.31
CA PRO A 238 -4.02 -6.57 -24.62
C PRO A 238 -2.59 -6.55 -25.19
N SER A 239 -1.83 -5.47 -24.95
CA SER A 239 -0.51 -5.25 -25.55
C SER A 239 0.63 -5.72 -24.64
N LEU A 240 0.51 -5.52 -23.33
CA LEU A 240 1.45 -6.04 -22.34
C LEU A 240 0.87 -7.23 -21.57
N LYS A 241 1.50 -8.40 -21.74
CA LYS A 241 1.16 -9.65 -21.05
C LYS A 241 2.41 -10.30 -20.45
N LEU A 242 2.26 -11.21 -19.51
CA LEU A 242 3.39 -11.95 -18.90
C LEU A 242 3.78 -13.22 -19.70
N ASP A 243 3.56 -13.18 -21.01
CA ASP A 243 3.98 -14.23 -21.94
C ASP A 243 5.45 -14.03 -22.37
N ASN A 244 5.96 -14.91 -23.23
CA ASN A 244 7.32 -14.80 -23.74
C ASN A 244 7.55 -13.47 -24.49
N THR A 245 6.53 -12.97 -25.20
CA THR A 245 6.61 -11.69 -25.91
C THR A 245 6.72 -10.53 -24.95
N GLY A 246 5.85 -10.44 -23.95
CA GLY A 246 5.91 -9.34 -22.98
C GLY A 246 7.15 -9.40 -22.08
N LYS A 247 7.67 -10.59 -21.75
CA LYS A 247 8.98 -10.73 -21.09
C LYS A 247 10.10 -10.15 -21.95
N ALA A 248 10.08 -10.39 -23.27
CA ALA A 248 11.03 -9.80 -24.19
C ALA A 248 10.88 -8.26 -24.25
N ILE A 249 9.64 -7.74 -24.28
CA ILE A 249 9.36 -6.30 -24.24
C ILE A 249 9.92 -5.67 -22.96
N LEU A 250 9.65 -6.23 -21.78
CA LEU A 250 10.19 -5.72 -20.51
C LEU A 250 11.72 -5.73 -20.51
N THR A 251 12.35 -6.77 -21.09
CA THR A 251 13.81 -6.85 -21.20
C THR A 251 14.37 -5.73 -22.09
N VAL A 252 13.74 -5.46 -23.23
CA VAL A 252 14.10 -4.36 -24.13
C VAL A 252 13.92 -3.00 -23.44
N LEU A 253 12.76 -2.77 -22.81
CA LEU A 253 12.48 -1.51 -22.12
C LEU A 253 13.43 -1.25 -20.95
N ARG A 254 13.86 -2.30 -20.25
CA ARG A 254 14.88 -2.21 -19.21
C ARG A 254 16.24 -1.81 -19.79
N HIS A 255 16.62 -2.39 -20.93
CA HIS A 255 17.88 -2.05 -21.60
C HIS A 255 17.90 -0.59 -22.09
N LEU A 256 16.77 -0.11 -22.61
CA LEU A 256 16.58 1.28 -23.03
C LEU A 256 16.38 2.26 -21.86
N GLY A 257 16.49 1.80 -20.61
CA GLY A 257 16.37 2.64 -19.41
C GLY A 257 14.97 3.24 -19.21
N ARG A 258 13.93 2.66 -19.82
CA ARG A 258 12.54 3.12 -19.68
C ARG A 258 11.89 2.60 -18.41
N ILE A 259 12.38 1.48 -17.90
CA ILE A 259 11.89 0.86 -16.66
C ILE A 259 13.00 0.33 -15.78
N ASN A 260 12.74 0.34 -14.48
CA ASN A 260 13.50 -0.40 -13.49
C ASN A 260 12.60 -1.35 -12.70
N GLU A 261 13.12 -2.51 -12.36
CA GLU A 261 12.40 -3.52 -11.59
C GLU A 261 12.99 -3.63 -10.19
N THR A 262 12.13 -3.59 -9.18
CA THR A 262 12.51 -3.76 -7.77
C THR A 262 11.55 -4.74 -7.12
N ARG A 263 12.06 -5.55 -6.18
CA ARG A 263 11.23 -6.41 -5.32
C ARG A 263 11.04 -5.77 -3.97
N VAL A 264 9.78 -5.72 -3.53
CA VAL A 264 9.37 -5.26 -2.20
C VAL A 264 8.49 -6.35 -1.60
N GLY A 265 9.01 -7.06 -0.60
CA GLY A 265 8.35 -8.24 -0.06
C GLY A 265 8.07 -9.27 -1.15
N HIS A 266 6.80 -9.63 -1.32
CA HIS A 266 6.34 -10.56 -2.35
C HIS A 266 5.96 -9.88 -3.68
N HIS A 267 5.97 -8.54 -3.73
CA HIS A 267 5.57 -7.77 -4.91
C HIS A 267 6.78 -7.46 -5.79
N ARG A 268 6.66 -7.81 -7.09
CA ARG A 268 7.54 -7.29 -8.13
C ARG A 268 6.95 -5.98 -8.64
N ILE A 269 7.72 -4.91 -8.50
CA ILE A 269 7.32 -3.54 -8.85
C ILE A 269 8.14 -3.11 -10.07
N ILE A 270 7.45 -2.53 -11.05
CA ILE A 270 8.04 -1.94 -12.24
C ILE A 270 7.88 -0.43 -12.13
N ILE A 271 9.00 0.27 -12.11
CA ILE A 271 9.11 1.72 -11.95
C ILE A 271 9.39 2.33 -13.33
N LEU A 272 8.55 3.26 -13.76
CA LEU A 272 8.78 4.01 -15.00
C LEU A 272 9.90 5.04 -14.76
N GLN A 273 10.91 5.01 -15.63
CA GLN A 273 12.09 5.88 -15.54
C GLN A 273 12.21 6.78 -16.76
N LYS A 274 12.62 8.03 -16.50
CA LYS A 274 12.99 8.94 -17.57
C LYS A 274 14.28 8.44 -18.21
N PRO A 275 14.33 8.25 -19.54
CA PRO A 275 15.57 7.93 -20.21
C PRO A 275 16.56 9.09 -20.09
N ASN A 276 17.83 8.74 -19.91
CA ASN A 276 18.95 9.68 -19.84
C ASN A 276 19.33 10.19 -21.22
#